data_AF-A0A914KSN2-F1
#
_entry.id   AF-A0A914KSN2-F1
#
_cell.length_a   1.000
_cell.length_b   1.000
_cell.length_c   1.000
_cell.angle_alpha   90.00
_cell.angle_beta   90.00
_cell.angle_gamma   90.00
#
_symmetry.space_group_name_H-M   'P 1'
#
loop_
_entity.id
_entity.type
_entity.pdbx_description
1 polymer ?
#
loop_
_entity_poly.entity_id
_entity_poly.type
_entity_poly.pdbx_seq_one_letter_code
_entity_poly.pdbx_strand_id
1 'polypeptide(L)' 'MFEQKNMKEAKSGKIKIVDTSPECFKAMLEYFYSGEIDKKTNEKHSEDLFAIAHKYEVKQLMEVCENYMAANIGRK' A
#
# COMPACT_ATOMS: atom_id res chain seq x y z
N MET A 1 -6.35 -11.67 -8.22
CA MET A 1 -5.69 -12.57 -7.23
C MET A 1 -6.63 -13.63 -6.68
N PHE A 2 -7.83 -13.28 -6.21
CA PHE A 2 -8.77 -14.22 -5.56
C PHE A 2 -9.65 -15.05 -6.50
N GLU A 3 -9.76 -14.67 -7.79
CA GLU A 3 -10.60 -15.38 -8.77
C GLU A 3 -9.96 -16.67 -9.31
N GLN A 4 -8.64 -16.83 -9.11
CA GLN A 4 -7.87 -17.99 -9.60
C GLN A 4 -8.09 -19.21 -8.69
N LYS A 5 -9.20 -19.94 -8.90
CA LYS A 5 -9.66 -21.08 -8.06
C LYS A 5 -8.63 -22.20 -7.84
N ASN A 6 -7.62 -22.32 -8.70
CA ASN A 6 -6.61 -23.38 -8.62
C ASN A 6 -5.41 -23.04 -7.73
N MET A 7 -5.28 -21.78 -7.29
CA MET A 7 -4.17 -21.32 -6.48
C MET A 7 -4.35 -21.72 -5.00
N LYS A 8 -3.24 -21.91 -4.27
CA LYS A 8 -3.28 -22.31 -2.84
C LYS A 8 -3.95 -21.24 -1.99
N GLU A 9 -3.77 -19.98 -2.36
CA GLU A 9 -4.32 -18.80 -1.73
C GLU A 9 -5.86 -18.79 -1.83
N ALA A 10 -6.41 -19.14 -3.00
CA ALA A 10 -7.85 -19.23 -3.22
C ALA A 10 -8.48 -20.40 -2.45
N LYS A 11 -7.77 -21.53 -2.31
CA LYS A 11 -8.26 -22.72 -1.58
C LYS A 11 -8.15 -22.58 -0.06
N SER A 12 -7.09 -21.94 0.43
CA SER A 12 -6.82 -21.78 1.86
C SER A 12 -7.43 -20.52 2.45
N GLY A 13 -7.79 -19.53 1.62
CA GLY A 13 -8.21 -18.20 2.07
C GLY A 13 -7.10 -17.40 2.75
N LYS A 14 -5.84 -17.81 2.60
CA LYS A 14 -4.68 -17.17 3.24
C LYS A 14 -3.71 -16.64 2.19
N ILE A 15 -3.30 -15.39 2.34
CA ILE A 15 -2.25 -14.78 1.54
C ILE A 15 -1.05 -14.51 2.44
N LYS A 16 0.12 -14.99 2.01
CA LYS A 16 1.38 -14.69 2.67
C LYS A 16 2.02 -13.50 1.99
N ILE A 17 2.31 -12.46 2.77
CA ILE A 17 2.96 -11.24 2.30
C ILE A 17 4.35 -11.21 2.93
N VAL A 18 5.39 -11.08 2.11
CA VAL A 18 6.79 -11.14 2.56
C VAL A 18 7.59 -9.88 2.22
N ASP A 19 7.09 -9.07 1.30
CA ASP A 19 7.85 -7.97 0.69
C ASP A 19 7.51 -6.59 1.28
N THR A 20 6.84 -6.54 2.43
CA THR A 20 6.52 -5.26 3.09
C THR A 20 6.39 -5.41 4.60
N SER A 21 6.59 -4.31 5.30
CA SER A 21 6.41 -4.21 6.75
C SER A 21 4.93 -4.29 7.14
N PRO A 22 4.60 -4.89 8.30
CA PRO A 22 3.23 -4.97 8.78
C PRO A 22 2.55 -3.61 8.92
N GLU A 23 3.33 -2.58 9.31
CA GLU A 23 2.86 -1.19 9.44
C GLU A 23 2.39 -0.61 8.10
N CYS A 24 3.18 -0.80 7.03
CA CYS A 24 2.84 -0.34 5.68
C CYS A 24 1.61 -1.06 5.13
N PHE A 25 1.56 -2.38 5.28
CA PHE A 25 0.40 -3.16 4.83
C PHE A 25 -0.86 -2.79 5.61
N LYS A 26 -0.75 -2.54 6.91
CA LYS A 26 -1.88 -2.06 7.72
C LYS A 26 -2.38 -0.72 7.22
N ALA A 27 -1.51 0.24 6.94
CA ALA A 27 -1.92 1.55 6.43
C ALA A 27 -2.61 1.46 5.06
N MET A 28 -2.14 0.58 4.17
CA MET A 28 -2.82 0.29 2.91
C MET A 28 -4.20 -0.35 3.12
N LEU A 29 -4.35 -1.25 4.10
CA LEU A 29 -5.65 -1.80 4.47
C LEU A 29 -6.56 -0.71 5.02
N GLU A 30 -6.07 0.14 5.93
CA GLU A 30 -6.84 1.26 6.47
C GLU A 30 -7.34 2.14 5.33
N TYR A 31 -6.48 2.49 4.37
CA TYR A 31 -6.87 3.22 3.16
C TYR A 31 -7.99 2.54 2.36
N PHE A 32 -7.96 1.22 2.21
CA PHE A 32 -9.04 0.50 1.51
C PHE A 32 -10.38 0.58 2.22
N TYR A 33 -10.40 0.68 3.55
CA TYR A 33 -11.64 0.72 4.32
C TYR A 33 -12.11 2.14 4.64
N SER A 34 -11.20 3.11 4.81
CA SER A 34 -11.52 4.50 5.15
C SER A 34 -11.45 5.45 3.95
N GLY A 35 -10.67 5.13 2.92
CA GLY A 35 -10.32 6.05 1.84
C GLY A 35 -9.24 7.07 2.23
N GLU A 36 -8.69 6.99 3.44
CA GLU A 36 -7.76 7.98 4.00
C GLU A 36 -6.52 7.31 4.59
N ILE A 37 -5.38 8.00 4.51
CA ILE A 37 -4.13 7.58 5.16
C ILE A 37 -3.72 8.58 6.22
N ASP A 38 -3.32 8.04 7.38
CA ASP A 38 -2.73 8.84 8.43
C ASP A 38 -1.46 9.54 7.92
N LYS A 39 -1.43 10.87 8.08
CA LYS A 39 -0.33 11.69 7.59
C LYS A 39 1.01 11.19 8.13
N LYS A 40 1.12 10.85 9.42
CA LYS A 40 2.39 10.43 10.04
C LYS A 40 2.91 9.15 9.41
N THR A 41 2.01 8.23 9.07
CA THR A 41 2.37 7.00 8.37
C THR A 41 2.85 7.29 6.95
N ASN A 42 2.20 8.21 6.23
CA ASN A 42 2.66 8.66 4.93
C ASN A 42 4.04 9.34 5.00
N GLU A 43 4.29 10.19 5.99
CA GLU A 43 5.59 10.87 6.13
C GLU A 43 6.73 9.87 6.38
N LYS A 44 6.47 8.88 7.24
CA LYS A 44 7.49 7.91 7.66
C LYS A 44 7.70 6.78 6.65
N HIS A 45 6.68 6.43 5.87
CA HIS A 45 6.66 5.25 5.01
C HIS A 45 6.19 5.53 3.58
N SER A 46 6.26 6.77 3.09
CA SER A 46 5.80 7.14 1.73
C SER A 46 6.40 6.29 0.62
N GLU A 47 7.69 5.96 0.70
CA GLU A 47 8.38 5.12 -0.29
C GLU A 47 7.86 3.67 -0.27
N ASP A 48 7.74 3.07 0.92
CA ASP A 48 7.21 1.71 1.10
C ASP A 48 5.72 1.63 0.71
N LEU A 49 4.93 2.64 1.07
CA LEU A 49 3.52 2.77 0.71
C LEU A 49 3.36 2.86 -0.82
N PHE A 50 4.19 3.64 -1.48
CA PHE A 50 4.20 3.71 -2.94
C PHE A 50 4.58 2.36 -3.56
N ALA A 51 5.60 1.68 -3.03
CA ALA A 51 6.03 0.38 -3.54
C ALA A 51 4.92 -0.69 -3.44
N ILE A 52 4.18 -0.75 -2.32
CA ILE A 52 3.05 -1.68 -2.19
C ILE A 52 1.84 -1.24 -3.01
N ALA A 53 1.56 0.06 -3.10
CA ALA A 53 0.48 0.58 -3.94
C ALA A 53 0.71 0.22 -5.40
N HIS A 54 1.95 0.36 -5.87
CA HIS A 54 2.35 -0.07 -7.20
C HIS A 54 2.23 -1.59 -7.38
N LYS A 55 2.68 -2.39 -6.40
CA LYS A 55 2.61 -3.86 -6.47
C LYS A 55 1.17 -4.40 -6.56
N TYR A 56 0.24 -3.77 -5.86
CA TYR A 56 -1.18 -4.15 -5.85
C TYR A 56 -2.04 -3.29 -6.80
N GLU A 57 -1.42 -2.46 -7.63
CA GLU A 57 -2.06 -1.61 -8.65
C GLU A 57 -3.14 -0.65 -8.10
N VAL A 58 -2.91 -0.11 -6.90
CA VAL A 58 -3.81 0.86 -6.25
C VAL A 58 -3.46 2.28 -6.69
N LYS A 59 -3.96 2.68 -7.86
CA LYS A 59 -3.63 3.97 -8.49
C LYS A 59 -3.85 5.20 -7.59
N GLN A 60 -4.99 5.26 -6.90
CA GLN A 60 -5.31 6.42 -6.05
C GLN A 60 -4.30 6.55 -4.89
N LEU A 61 -3.86 5.42 -4.34
CA LEU A 61 -2.86 5.41 -3.29
C LEU A 61 -1.48 5.83 -3.82
N MET A 62 -1.12 5.40 -5.04
CA MET A 62 0.09 5.86 -5.71
C MET A 62 0.10 7.38 -5.87
N GLU A 63 -0.99 7.97 -6.40
CA GLU A 63 -1.10 9.42 -6.58
C GLU A 63 -0.97 10.17 -5.26
N VAL A 64 -1.55 9.67 -4.16
CA VAL A 64 -1.41 10.28 -2.83
C VAL A 64 0.06 10.29 -2.38
N CYS A 65 0.78 9.18 -2.57
CA CYS A 65 2.18 9.08 -2.19
C CYS A 65 3.07 9.95 -3.11
N GLU A 66 2.81 9.97 -4.41
CA GLU A 66 3.53 10.78 -5.40
C GLU A 66 3.36 12.28 -5.12
N ASN A 67 2.13 12.73 -4.85
CA ASN A 67 1.86 14.12 -4.50
C ASN A 67 2.59 14.53 -3.21
N TYR A 68 2.63 13.64 -2.22
CA TYR A 68 3.37 13.88 -0.98
C TYR A 68 4.89 13.98 -1.23
N MET A 69 5.45 13.03 -1.99
CA MET A 69 6.88 13.04 -2.34
C MET A 69 7.25 14.26 -3.18
N ALA A 70 6.44 14.62 -4.18
CA ALA A 70 6.63 15.80 -5.02
C ALA A 70 6.59 17.11 -4.21
N ALA A 71 5.68 17.21 -3.24
CA ALA A 71 5.62 18.37 -2.33
C ALA A 71 6.86 18.49 -1.43
N ASN A 72 7.59 17.39 -1.21
CA ASN A 72 8.76 17.35 -0.34
C ASN A 72 10.11 17.40 -1.10
N ILE A 73 10.10 17.24 -2.43
CA ILE A 73 11.28 17.23 -3.31
C ILE A 73 12.08 18.55 -3.35
N GLY A 74 11.56 19.64 -2.75
CA GLY A 74 12.23 20.95 -2.69
C GLY A 74 12.63 21.44 -1.29
N ARG A 75 12.38 20.66 -0.21
CA ARG A 75 12.79 21.02 1.15
C ARG A 75 14.14 20.38 1.49
N LYS A 76 15.22 20.97 1.00
CA LYS A 76 16.57 20.79 1.55
C LYS A 76 17.10 22.14 2.03
#